data_AF-A0A843RIJ2-F1
#
_entry.id   AF-A0A843RIJ2-F1
#
_cell.length_a   1.000
_cell.length_b   1.000
_cell.length_c   1.000
_cell.angle_alpha   90.00
_cell.angle_beta   90.00
_cell.angle_gamma   90.00
#
_symmetry.space_group_name_H-M   'P 1'
#
loop_
_entity.id
_entity.type
_entity.pdbx_description
1 polymer ?
#
loop_
_entity_poly.entity_id
_entity_poly.type
_entity_poly.pdbx_seq_one_letter_code
_entity_poly.pdbx_strand_id
1 'polypeptide(L)'
;MSDTTTRSFRSGDRLVLATHNKGKYRENAALLAPYGLEVLSAGDLGLPEPEETGATFEENAVLKARAACETTGLPAVADDSGLDVPALGGQPGIHTARWAGPQRDFFMAMQRVHDALGDNPDRRGFFCCNLSVAWPDGATASFEGRLEGTLVWPVRGGLGFGFDPMFQPKGFALTFGEMDPAKKEAMSHRAVAFAKLSRALLEKA
;
A
#
# COMPACT_ATOMS: atom_id res chain seq x y z
N MET A 1 -2.69 36.15 -10.04
CA MET A 1 -1.94 35.13 -10.80
C MET A 1 -1.63 34.04 -9.81
N SER A 2 -2.32 32.90 -9.91
CA SER A 2 -2.16 31.77 -8.99
C SER A 2 -0.83 31.11 -9.32
N ASP A 3 0.17 31.33 -8.48
CA ASP A 3 1.46 30.68 -8.57
C ASP A 3 1.22 29.17 -8.42
N THR A 4 1.31 28.45 -9.54
CA THR A 4 1.20 26.99 -9.55
C THR A 4 2.57 26.45 -9.19
N THR A 5 3.01 26.75 -7.96
CA THR A 5 4.20 26.11 -7.39
C THR A 5 3.94 24.62 -7.48
N THR A 6 4.75 23.92 -8.27
CA THR A 6 4.64 22.47 -8.41
C THR A 6 4.88 21.89 -7.02
N ARG A 7 3.84 21.37 -6.38
CA ARG A 7 3.92 20.78 -5.03
C ARG A 7 4.95 19.67 -5.09
N SER A 8 6.12 19.91 -4.53
CA SER A 8 7.26 19.01 -4.56
C SER A 8 7.90 18.98 -3.19
N PHE A 9 8.38 17.81 -2.79
CA PHE A 9 9.19 17.62 -1.60
C PHE A 9 10.67 17.62 -1.97
N ARG A 10 11.47 18.19 -1.07
CA ARG A 10 12.92 18.34 -1.17
C ARG A 10 13.58 17.67 0.03
N SER A 11 14.86 17.35 -0.11
CA SER A 11 15.67 16.85 1.01
C SER A 11 15.57 17.81 2.21
N GLY A 12 15.28 17.26 3.38
CA GLY A 12 15.03 17.99 4.63
C GLY A 12 13.56 18.31 4.90
N ASP A 13 12.65 18.13 3.93
CA ASP A 13 11.22 18.31 4.19
C ASP A 13 10.68 17.22 5.11
N ARG A 14 9.71 17.61 5.94
CA ARG A 14 9.04 16.75 6.92
C ARG A 14 7.68 16.31 6.40
N LEU A 15 7.40 15.01 6.51
CA LEU A 15 6.07 14.47 6.23
C LEU A 15 5.69 13.34 7.19
N VAL A 16 4.41 13.08 7.30
CA VAL A 16 3.86 11.98 8.09
C VAL A 16 3.52 10.79 7.18
N LEU A 17 4.01 9.59 7.50
CA LEU A 17 3.47 8.34 6.97
C LEU A 17 2.26 7.92 7.82
N ALA A 18 1.07 8.11 7.27
CA ALA A 18 -0.23 7.86 7.89
C ALA A 18 -0.59 6.36 7.87
N THR A 19 0.20 5.54 8.53
CA THR A 19 -0.07 4.10 8.67
C THR A 19 0.35 3.56 10.03
N HIS A 20 -0.47 2.66 10.58
CA HIS A 20 -0.17 1.87 11.78
C HIS A 20 0.30 0.46 11.44
N ASN A 21 0.29 0.09 10.16
CA ASN A 21 0.77 -1.21 9.72
C ASN A 21 2.30 -1.16 9.57
N LYS A 22 3.00 -1.84 10.49
CA LYS A 22 4.47 -1.92 10.50
C LYS A 22 5.09 -2.41 9.19
N GLY A 23 4.43 -3.34 8.50
CA GLY A 23 4.87 -3.83 7.19
C GLY A 23 4.78 -2.73 6.12
N LYS A 24 3.63 -2.04 6.04
CA LYS A 24 3.46 -0.90 5.12
C LYS A 24 4.42 0.24 5.43
N TYR A 25 4.61 0.55 6.72
CA TYR A 25 5.56 1.58 7.16
C TYR A 25 6.97 1.24 6.65
N ARG A 26 7.45 0.01 6.89
CA ARG A 26 8.78 -0.41 6.42
C ARG A 26 8.93 -0.24 4.91
N GLU A 27 7.99 -0.76 4.12
CA GLU A 27 8.06 -0.70 2.66
C GLU A 27 8.01 0.76 2.14
N ASN A 28 7.13 1.60 2.66
CA ASN A 28 7.01 3.00 2.22
C ASN A 28 8.18 3.87 2.71
N ALA A 29 8.66 3.66 3.93
CA ALA A 29 9.83 4.36 4.45
C ALA A 29 11.09 4.04 3.64
N ALA A 30 11.29 2.78 3.24
CA ALA A 30 12.39 2.37 2.38
C ALA A 30 12.35 3.08 1.01
N LEU A 31 11.15 3.27 0.44
CA LEU A 31 10.97 3.98 -0.83
C LEU A 31 11.27 5.49 -0.71
N LEU A 32 10.93 6.12 0.42
CA LEU A 32 11.16 7.54 0.67
C LEU A 32 12.60 7.86 1.10
N ALA A 33 13.31 6.92 1.72
CA ALA A 33 14.65 7.13 2.28
C ALA A 33 15.67 7.77 1.31
N PRO A 34 15.74 7.41 0.01
CA PRO A 34 16.69 8.00 -0.94
C PRO A 34 16.48 9.50 -1.21
N TYR A 35 15.35 10.09 -0.82
CA TYR A 35 15.00 11.49 -1.11
C TYR A 35 15.33 12.44 0.05
N GLY A 36 15.95 11.95 1.12
CA GLY A 36 16.40 12.79 2.25
C GLY A 36 15.26 13.41 3.05
N LEU A 37 14.06 12.82 3.01
CA LEU A 37 12.89 13.31 3.73
C LEU A 37 12.92 12.89 5.20
N GLU A 38 12.47 13.78 6.07
CA GLU A 38 12.23 13.49 7.49
C GLU A 38 10.85 12.86 7.65
N VAL A 39 10.82 11.53 7.71
CA VAL A 39 9.58 10.73 7.76
C VAL A 39 9.15 10.46 9.20
N LEU A 40 8.00 11.00 9.59
CA LEU A 40 7.37 10.75 10.89
C LEU A 40 6.34 9.61 10.77
N SER A 41 6.32 8.70 11.74
CA SER A 41 5.33 7.62 11.82
C SER A 41 4.06 8.10 12.53
N ALA A 42 2.88 7.87 11.95
CA ALA A 42 1.61 8.11 12.64
C ALA A 42 1.50 7.31 13.95
N GLY A 43 2.03 6.09 13.99
CA GLY A 43 2.05 5.26 15.20
C GLY A 43 2.94 5.86 16.30
N ASP A 44 4.12 6.38 15.96
CA ASP A 44 5.04 6.97 16.94
C ASP A 44 4.52 8.32 17.47
N LEU A 45 3.76 9.03 16.63
CA LEU A 45 3.06 10.26 17.01
C LEU A 45 1.78 10.00 17.82
N GLY A 46 1.36 8.74 17.99
CA GLY A 46 0.14 8.39 18.72
C GLY A 46 -1.14 8.89 18.06
N LEU A 47 -1.15 9.04 16.73
CA LEU A 47 -2.33 9.48 16.00
C LEU A 47 -3.44 8.42 16.07
N PRO A 48 -4.73 8.81 16.10
CA PRO A 48 -5.81 7.85 16.02
C PRO A 48 -5.88 7.21 14.63
N GLU A 49 -6.22 5.92 14.56
CA GLU A 49 -6.58 5.27 13.29
C GLU A 49 -7.98 5.75 12.87
N PRO A 50 -8.13 6.45 11.73
CA PRO A 50 -9.44 6.89 11.29
C PRO A 50 -10.24 5.71 10.72
N GLU A 51 -11.57 5.79 10.80
CA GLU A 51 -12.44 4.77 10.21
C GLU A 51 -12.37 4.80 8.68
N GLU A 52 -12.01 3.68 8.07
CA GLU A 52 -11.99 3.50 6.62
C GLU A 52 -13.41 3.28 6.08
N THR A 53 -14.05 4.38 5.70
CA THR A 53 -15.44 4.43 5.17
C THR A 53 -15.52 4.59 3.65
N GLY A 54 -14.37 4.69 2.97
CA GLY A 54 -14.30 4.80 1.52
C GLY A 54 -14.75 3.54 0.80
N ALA A 55 -15.33 3.72 -0.39
CA ALA A 55 -15.70 2.66 -1.32
C ALA A 55 -14.52 2.21 -2.20
N THR A 56 -13.42 2.97 -2.22
CA THR A 56 -12.22 2.66 -3.01
C THR A 56 -10.93 2.78 -2.19
N PHE A 57 -9.85 2.15 -2.68
CA PHE A 57 -8.51 2.33 -2.10
C PHE A 57 -8.08 3.81 -2.08
N GLU A 58 -8.42 4.56 -3.13
CA GLU A 58 -8.08 5.99 -3.19
C GLU A 58 -8.79 6.78 -2.10
N GLU A 59 -10.09 6.58 -1.91
CA GLU A 59 -10.87 7.29 -0.89
C GLU A 59 -10.34 7.00 0.52
N ASN A 60 -10.02 5.74 0.83
CA ASN A 60 -9.43 5.37 2.11
C ASN A 60 -8.02 5.97 2.30
N ALA A 61 -7.19 5.98 1.26
CA ALA A 61 -5.87 6.57 1.32
C ALA A 61 -5.96 8.09 1.55
N VAL A 62 -6.81 8.80 0.80
CA VAL A 62 -7.04 10.25 0.99
C VAL A 62 -7.56 10.54 2.40
N LEU A 63 -8.52 9.77 2.88
CA LEU A 63 -9.09 9.92 4.23
C LEU A 63 -8.00 9.82 5.31
N LYS A 64 -7.14 8.79 5.22
CA LYS A 64 -6.01 8.61 6.15
C LYS A 64 -5.00 9.75 6.07
N ALA A 65 -4.63 10.17 4.85
CA ALA A 65 -3.66 11.25 4.64
C ALA A 65 -4.19 12.57 5.21
N ARG A 66 -5.46 12.91 4.92
CA ARG A 66 -6.10 14.12 5.46
C ARG A 66 -6.16 14.12 6.97
N ALA A 67 -6.61 13.02 7.59
CA ALA A 67 -6.70 12.92 9.05
C ALA A 67 -5.34 13.17 9.73
N ALA A 68 -4.27 12.56 9.22
CA ALA A 68 -2.91 12.78 9.73
C ALA A 68 -2.42 14.22 9.48
N CYS A 69 -2.69 14.77 8.29
CA CYS A 69 -2.31 16.13 7.93
C CYS A 69 -3.00 17.18 8.80
N GLU A 70 -4.31 17.05 9.02
CA GLU A 70 -5.12 17.96 9.83
C GLU A 70 -4.69 17.92 11.31
N THR A 71 -4.35 16.72 11.82
CA THR A 71 -3.93 16.56 13.21
C THR A 71 -2.54 17.13 13.48
N THR A 72 -1.63 17.04 12.50
CA THR A 72 -0.21 17.39 12.69
C THR A 72 0.19 18.74 12.11
N GLY A 73 -0.58 19.28 11.18
CA GLY A 73 -0.21 20.47 10.39
C GLY A 73 0.92 20.21 9.39
N LEU A 74 1.33 18.95 9.19
CA LEU A 74 2.38 18.56 8.25
C LEU A 74 1.77 17.84 7.03
N PRO A 75 2.41 17.91 5.85
CA PRO A 75 2.04 17.03 4.75
C PRO A 75 2.05 15.57 5.17
N ALA A 76 1.10 14.79 4.68
CA ALA A 76 0.97 13.38 5.03
C ALA A 76 0.79 12.51 3.80
N VAL A 77 1.46 11.35 3.80
CA VAL A 77 1.33 10.30 2.80
C VAL A 77 0.65 9.10 3.45
N ALA A 78 -0.40 8.59 2.82
CA ALA A 78 -1.10 7.38 3.25
C ALA A 78 -1.16 6.35 2.14
N ASP A 79 -1.25 5.09 2.56
CA ASP A 79 -1.41 3.92 1.71
C ASP A 79 -2.73 3.23 2.04
N ASP A 80 -3.56 3.01 1.03
CA ASP A 80 -4.53 1.91 1.06
C ASP A 80 -4.25 0.87 -0.01
N SER A 81 -4.31 -0.40 0.36
CA SER A 81 -3.85 -1.49 -0.49
C SER A 81 -4.59 -2.79 -0.21
N GLY A 82 -4.74 -3.61 -1.23
CA GLY A 82 -5.38 -4.90 -1.09
C GLY A 82 -5.08 -5.87 -2.22
N LEU A 83 -5.60 -7.08 -2.06
CA LEU A 83 -5.63 -8.11 -3.10
C LEU A 83 -6.99 -8.05 -3.80
N ASP A 84 -6.98 -7.87 -5.11
CA ASP A 84 -8.14 -7.99 -5.99
C ASP A 84 -8.06 -9.32 -6.74
N VAL A 85 -9.12 -10.13 -6.62
CA VAL A 85 -9.24 -11.42 -7.31
C VAL A 85 -10.44 -11.35 -8.27
N PRO A 86 -10.22 -11.22 -9.60
CA PRO A 86 -11.32 -11.05 -10.56
C PRO A 86 -12.33 -12.18 -10.52
N ALA A 87 -11.85 -13.42 -10.35
CA ALA A 87 -12.70 -14.62 -10.23
C ALA A 87 -13.64 -14.58 -9.01
N LEU A 88 -13.37 -13.72 -8.02
CA LEU A 88 -14.18 -13.46 -6.84
C LEU A 88 -14.85 -12.07 -6.90
N GLY A 89 -15.00 -11.49 -8.08
CA GLY A 89 -15.60 -10.15 -8.24
C GLY A 89 -14.78 -9.03 -7.59
N GLY A 90 -13.46 -9.17 -7.53
CA GLY A 90 -12.53 -8.20 -6.94
C GLY A 90 -12.31 -8.36 -5.43
N GLN A 91 -12.94 -9.35 -4.79
CA GLN A 91 -12.70 -9.65 -3.37
C GLN A 91 -11.31 -10.29 -3.17
N PRO A 92 -10.63 -10.07 -2.02
CA PRO A 92 -11.10 -9.31 -0.86
C PRO A 92 -11.10 -7.77 -1.01
N GLY A 93 -10.38 -7.22 -1.98
CA GLY A 93 -10.39 -5.79 -2.32
C GLY A 93 -10.04 -4.89 -1.13
N ILE A 94 -10.80 -3.81 -0.94
CA ILE A 94 -10.66 -2.89 0.21
C ILE A 94 -10.83 -3.57 1.58
N HIS A 95 -11.37 -4.80 1.62
CA HIS A 95 -11.54 -5.58 2.85
C HIS A 95 -10.42 -6.58 3.11
N THR A 96 -9.30 -6.50 2.37
CA THR A 96 -8.13 -7.40 2.48
C THR A 96 -7.71 -7.69 3.92
N ALA A 97 -7.56 -6.66 4.76
CA ALA A 97 -7.16 -6.87 6.16
C ALA A 97 -8.26 -7.55 7.00
N ARG A 98 -9.53 -7.29 6.70
CA ARG A 98 -10.69 -7.85 7.44
C ARG A 98 -10.89 -9.34 7.16
N TRP A 99 -10.44 -9.82 6.00
CA TRP A 99 -10.46 -11.24 5.67
C TRP A 99 -9.61 -12.11 6.59
N ALA A 100 -8.58 -11.52 7.21
CA ALA A 100 -7.74 -12.16 8.22
C ALA A 100 -8.37 -12.19 9.62
N GLY A 101 -9.59 -11.65 9.76
CA GLY A 101 -10.29 -11.58 11.03
C GLY A 101 -9.62 -10.67 12.07
N PRO A 102 -10.19 -10.56 13.28
CA PRO A 102 -9.69 -9.68 14.34
C PRO A 102 -8.25 -9.98 14.75
N GLN A 103 -7.83 -11.24 14.69
CA GLN A 103 -6.49 -11.69 15.05
C GLN A 103 -5.45 -11.47 13.94
N ARG A 104 -5.87 -10.99 12.76
CA ARG A 104 -5.02 -10.84 11.56
C ARG A 104 -4.33 -12.15 11.15
N ASP A 105 -5.07 -13.26 11.19
CA ASP A 105 -4.61 -14.55 10.67
C ASP A 105 -4.73 -14.59 9.14
N PHE A 106 -3.61 -14.29 8.48
CA PHE A 106 -3.55 -14.27 7.03
C PHE A 106 -3.46 -15.66 6.40
N PHE A 107 -3.06 -16.70 7.13
CA PHE A 107 -3.15 -18.05 6.60
C PHE A 107 -4.61 -18.44 6.40
N MET A 108 -5.45 -18.16 7.41
CA MET A 108 -6.90 -18.32 7.32
C MET A 108 -7.50 -17.45 6.20
N ALA A 109 -7.03 -16.21 6.02
CA ALA A 109 -7.48 -15.35 4.92
C ALA A 109 -7.14 -15.93 3.53
N MET A 110 -5.92 -16.44 3.35
CA MET A 110 -5.48 -17.08 2.11
C MET A 110 -6.26 -18.37 1.84
N GLN A 111 -6.55 -19.16 2.89
CA GLN A 111 -7.40 -20.33 2.78
C GLN A 111 -8.82 -19.96 2.33
N ARG A 112 -9.43 -18.90 2.88
CA ARG A 112 -10.74 -18.41 2.42
C ARG A 112 -10.73 -18.05 0.94
N VAL A 113 -9.67 -17.40 0.46
CA VAL A 113 -9.53 -17.09 -0.98
C VAL A 113 -9.41 -18.37 -1.81
N HIS A 114 -8.60 -19.33 -1.38
CA HIS A 114 -8.46 -20.62 -2.05
C HIS A 114 -9.79 -21.39 -2.12
N ASP A 115 -10.49 -21.51 -0.99
CA ASP A 115 -11.75 -22.24 -0.90
C ASP A 115 -12.84 -21.56 -1.75
N ALA A 116 -12.93 -20.22 -1.72
CA ALA A 116 -13.88 -19.47 -2.54
C ALA A 116 -13.59 -19.60 -4.05
N LEU A 117 -12.32 -19.77 -4.41
CA LEU A 117 -11.90 -19.98 -5.79
C LEU A 117 -12.21 -21.39 -6.31
N GLY A 118 -12.29 -22.41 -5.44
CA GLY A 118 -12.65 -23.79 -5.79
C GLY A 118 -11.96 -24.28 -7.07
N ASP A 119 -12.73 -24.84 -8.00
CA ASP A 119 -12.24 -25.34 -9.30
C ASP A 119 -12.13 -24.27 -10.41
N ASN A 120 -12.29 -22.98 -10.09
CA ASN A 120 -12.24 -21.92 -11.10
C ASN A 120 -10.86 -21.90 -11.80
N PRO A 121 -10.78 -21.99 -13.14
CA PRO A 121 -9.47 -21.97 -13.82
C PRO A 121 -8.76 -20.61 -13.74
N ASP A 122 -9.48 -19.51 -13.48
CA ASP A 122 -8.90 -18.19 -13.34
C ASP A 122 -8.28 -17.99 -11.94
N ARG A 123 -6.95 -18.01 -11.91
CA ARG A 123 -6.13 -17.79 -10.71
C ARG A 123 -5.48 -16.41 -10.68
N ARG A 124 -5.90 -15.48 -11.54
CA ARG A 124 -5.32 -14.14 -11.54
C ARG A 124 -5.60 -13.44 -10.22
N GLY A 125 -4.60 -12.71 -9.74
CA GLY A 125 -4.73 -11.80 -8.61
C GLY A 125 -3.99 -10.51 -8.92
N PHE A 126 -4.43 -9.43 -8.33
CA PHE A 126 -3.78 -8.13 -8.44
C PHE A 126 -3.55 -7.57 -7.05
N PHE A 127 -2.30 -7.27 -6.72
CA PHE A 127 -2.06 -6.36 -5.63
C PHE A 127 -2.26 -4.93 -6.12
N CYS A 128 -3.10 -4.18 -5.43
CA CYS A 128 -3.42 -2.78 -5.72
C CYS A 128 -3.03 -1.91 -4.53
N CYS A 129 -2.48 -0.72 -4.79
CA CYS A 129 -2.16 0.30 -3.80
C CYS A 129 -2.55 1.67 -4.36
N ASN A 130 -3.18 2.51 -3.55
CA ASN A 130 -3.20 3.94 -3.75
C ASN A 130 -2.32 4.61 -2.69
N LEU A 131 -1.33 5.38 -3.16
CA LEU A 131 -0.57 6.31 -2.34
C LEU A 131 -1.18 7.69 -2.50
N SER A 132 -1.74 8.24 -1.42
CA SER A 132 -2.33 9.57 -1.42
C SER A 132 -1.53 10.51 -0.54
N VAL A 133 -1.31 11.72 -1.03
CA VAL A 133 -0.67 12.83 -0.31
C VAL A 133 -1.72 13.87 0.01
N ALA A 134 -1.69 14.40 1.23
CA ALA A 134 -2.48 15.55 1.66
C ALA A 134 -1.57 16.67 2.16
N TRP A 135 -1.93 17.91 1.87
CA TRP A 135 -1.22 19.11 2.34
C TRP A 135 -2.10 19.96 3.26
N PRO A 136 -1.50 20.79 4.14
CA PRO A 136 -2.26 21.63 5.07
C PRO A 136 -3.20 22.65 4.41
N ASP A 137 -3.00 22.96 3.13
CA ASP A 137 -3.88 23.81 2.33
C ASP A 137 -5.15 23.09 1.82
N GLY A 138 -5.31 21.80 2.16
CA GLY A 138 -6.43 20.95 1.77
C GLY A 138 -6.26 20.25 0.42
N ALA A 139 -5.17 20.51 -0.31
CA ALA A 139 -4.88 19.83 -1.56
C ALA A 139 -4.56 18.35 -1.33
N THR A 140 -4.86 17.52 -2.34
CA THR A 140 -4.54 16.10 -2.34
C THR A 140 -4.07 15.62 -3.70
N ALA A 141 -3.25 14.56 -3.73
CA ALA A 141 -2.85 13.86 -4.94
C ALA A 141 -2.80 12.36 -4.67
N SER A 142 -3.23 11.53 -5.62
CA SER A 142 -3.28 10.07 -5.48
C SER A 142 -2.55 9.39 -6.62
N PHE A 143 -1.86 8.29 -6.31
CA PHE A 143 -1.08 7.52 -7.28
C PHE A 143 -1.36 6.04 -7.11
N GLU A 144 -1.99 5.45 -8.13
CA GLU A 144 -2.29 4.02 -8.15
C GLU A 144 -1.08 3.19 -8.58
N GLY A 145 -0.81 2.11 -7.87
CA GLY A 145 0.08 1.04 -8.29
C GLY A 145 -0.66 -0.29 -8.30
N ARG A 146 -0.50 -1.04 -9.39
CA ARG A 146 -1.11 -2.35 -9.58
C ARG A 146 -0.06 -3.33 -10.08
N LEU A 147 -0.05 -4.53 -9.50
CA LEU A 147 0.83 -5.60 -9.88
C LEU A 147 0.03 -6.88 -10.15
N GLU A 148 0.17 -7.41 -11.37
CA GLU A 148 -0.45 -8.66 -11.80
C GLU A 148 0.33 -9.88 -11.31
N GLY A 149 -0.39 -10.90 -10.88
CA GLY A 149 0.16 -12.20 -10.51
C GLY A 149 -0.85 -13.32 -10.59
N THR A 150 -0.41 -14.48 -10.13
CA THR A 150 -1.19 -15.70 -10.04
C THR A 150 -1.24 -16.16 -8.59
N LEU A 151 -2.42 -16.55 -8.13
CA LEU A 151 -2.64 -17.10 -6.81
C LEU A 151 -2.29 -18.59 -6.80
N VAL A 152 -1.39 -18.98 -5.90
CA VAL A 152 -0.89 -20.35 -5.80
C VAL A 152 -1.36 -21.01 -4.51
N TRP A 153 -1.60 -22.32 -4.60
CA TRP A 153 -1.93 -23.17 -3.46
C TRP A 153 -1.25 -24.55 -3.62
N PRO A 154 -0.69 -25.16 -2.56
CA PRO A 154 -0.50 -24.59 -1.22
C PRO A 154 0.40 -23.34 -1.25
N VAL A 155 0.21 -22.46 -0.28
CA VAL A 155 1.01 -21.23 -0.16
C VAL A 155 2.49 -21.59 0.05
N ARG A 156 3.40 -20.72 -0.41
CA ARG A 156 4.85 -20.95 -0.31
C ARG A 156 5.57 -19.75 0.31
N GLY A 157 6.57 -20.05 1.11
CA GLY A 157 7.43 -19.07 1.77
C GLY A 157 6.84 -18.46 3.05
N GLY A 158 7.70 -17.81 3.83
CA GLY A 158 7.37 -17.19 5.12
C GLY A 158 7.89 -15.76 5.28
N LEU A 159 8.40 -15.18 4.20
CA LEU A 159 8.82 -13.78 4.15
C LEU A 159 7.62 -12.87 3.83
N GLY A 160 7.81 -11.56 3.98
CA GLY A 160 6.77 -10.60 3.67
C GLY A 160 5.64 -10.57 4.71
N PHE A 161 4.42 -10.26 4.26
CA PHE A 161 3.23 -10.22 5.10
C PHE A 161 1.95 -10.40 4.27
N GLY A 162 0.82 -10.60 4.95
CA GLY A 162 -0.47 -10.63 4.28
C GLY A 162 -0.62 -11.83 3.34
N PHE A 163 -0.99 -11.55 2.10
CA PHE A 163 -1.22 -12.55 1.05
C PHE A 163 0.05 -12.90 0.26
N ASP A 164 1.22 -12.38 0.64
CA ASP A 164 2.50 -12.62 -0.04
C ASP A 164 2.79 -14.12 -0.31
N PRO A 165 2.54 -15.05 0.63
CA PRO A 165 2.80 -16.47 0.40
C PRO A 165 1.91 -17.12 -0.68
N MET A 166 0.75 -16.56 -0.99
CA MET A 166 -0.11 -17.08 -2.08
C MET A 166 0.11 -16.36 -3.41
N PHE A 167 0.82 -15.23 -3.43
CA PHE A 167 0.91 -14.39 -4.61
C PHE A 167 2.23 -14.61 -5.37
N GLN A 168 2.13 -15.19 -6.57
CA GLN A 168 3.24 -15.31 -7.52
C GLN A 168 3.16 -14.18 -8.56
N PRO A 169 4.04 -13.18 -8.54
CA PRO A 169 4.00 -12.09 -9.51
C PRO A 169 4.30 -12.60 -10.93
N LYS A 170 3.66 -11.99 -11.93
CA LYS A 170 3.82 -12.37 -13.33
C LYS A 170 5.29 -12.28 -13.77
N GLY A 171 5.78 -13.34 -14.40
CA GLY A 171 7.16 -13.44 -14.88
C GLY A 171 8.16 -14.01 -13.86
N PHE A 172 7.71 -14.44 -12.68
CA PHE A 172 8.57 -15.01 -11.64
C PHE A 172 8.10 -16.39 -11.20
N ALA A 173 9.05 -17.23 -10.80
CA ALA A 173 8.77 -18.56 -10.26
C ALA A 173 8.46 -18.55 -8.75
N LEU A 174 9.01 -17.58 -8.01
CA LEU A 174 8.84 -17.46 -6.56
C LEU A 174 7.57 -16.69 -6.22
N THR A 175 6.91 -17.05 -5.12
CA THR A 175 5.89 -16.17 -4.50
C THR A 175 6.57 -15.00 -3.82
N PHE A 176 5.81 -13.94 -3.50
CA PHE A 176 6.31 -12.87 -2.64
C PHE A 176 6.73 -13.37 -1.25
N GLY A 177 6.12 -14.44 -0.74
CA GLY A 177 6.55 -15.09 0.50
C GLY A 177 7.90 -15.80 0.41
N GLU A 178 8.39 -16.11 -0.79
CA GLU A 178 9.67 -16.76 -1.07
C GLU A 178 10.76 -15.76 -1.51
N MET A 179 10.39 -14.56 -1.94
CA MET A 179 11.32 -13.56 -2.46
C MET A 179 12.11 -12.87 -1.35
N ASP A 180 13.36 -12.52 -1.68
CA ASP A 180 14.14 -11.57 -0.89
C ASP A 180 13.35 -10.25 -0.70
N PRO A 181 13.25 -9.72 0.54
CA PRO A 181 12.44 -8.54 0.82
C PRO A 181 12.80 -7.33 -0.05
N ALA A 182 14.09 -7.07 -0.29
CA ALA A 182 14.51 -5.92 -1.09
C ALA A 182 14.11 -6.11 -2.57
N LYS A 183 14.19 -7.34 -3.08
CA LYS A 183 13.71 -7.65 -4.45
C LYS A 183 12.19 -7.43 -4.57
N LYS A 184 11.41 -7.90 -3.61
CA LYS A 184 9.95 -7.66 -3.59
C LYS A 184 9.65 -6.17 -3.52
N GLU A 185 10.27 -5.47 -2.57
CA GLU A 185 10.04 -4.06 -2.31
C GLU A 185 10.30 -3.21 -3.56
N ALA A 186 11.31 -3.54 -4.38
CA ALA A 186 11.63 -2.83 -5.61
C ALA A 186 10.63 -2.99 -6.78
N MET A 187 9.77 -4.02 -6.76
CA MET A 187 8.83 -4.32 -7.86
C MET A 187 7.36 -4.40 -7.44
N SER A 188 7.08 -4.21 -6.15
CA SER A 188 5.72 -4.34 -5.60
C SER A 188 4.75 -3.31 -6.19
N HIS A 189 3.45 -3.56 -6.02
CA HIS A 189 2.39 -2.57 -6.27
C HIS A 189 2.65 -1.21 -5.58
N ARG A 190 3.27 -1.19 -4.38
CA ARG A 190 3.74 0.05 -3.74
C ARG A 190 4.86 0.73 -4.51
N ALA A 191 5.84 -0.03 -5.00
CA ALA A 191 6.91 0.51 -5.82
C ALA A 191 6.37 1.14 -7.11
N VAL A 192 5.36 0.52 -7.73
CA VAL A 192 4.68 1.04 -8.92
C VAL A 192 3.95 2.35 -8.60
N ALA A 193 3.20 2.41 -7.49
CA ALA A 193 2.54 3.63 -7.04
C ALA A 193 3.57 4.73 -6.73
N PHE A 194 4.62 4.36 -6.02
CA PHE A 194 5.67 5.27 -5.58
C PHE A 194 6.47 5.84 -6.74
N ALA A 195 6.77 5.07 -7.79
CA ALA A 195 7.44 5.58 -8.97
C ALA A 195 6.65 6.70 -9.67
N LYS A 196 5.31 6.65 -9.62
CA LYS A 196 4.44 7.71 -10.12
C LYS A 196 4.46 8.92 -9.18
N LEU A 197 4.35 8.69 -7.87
CA LEU A 197 4.45 9.73 -6.84
C LEU A 197 5.79 10.46 -6.95
N SER A 198 6.90 9.73 -7.00
CA SER A 198 8.24 10.30 -7.04
C SER A 198 8.46 11.15 -8.27
N ARG A 199 7.98 10.69 -9.44
CA ARG A 199 8.05 11.48 -10.68
C ARG A 199 7.27 12.78 -10.59
N ALA A 200 6.15 12.79 -9.88
CA ALA A 200 5.27 13.95 -9.79
C ALA A 200 5.67 14.94 -8.69
N LEU A 201 6.15 14.44 -7.55
CA LEU A 201 6.26 15.20 -6.31
C LEU A 201 7.63 15.16 -5.65
N LEU A 202 8.59 14.36 -6.12
CA LEU A 202 9.91 14.28 -5.49
C LEU A 202 11.00 14.78 -6.44
N GLU A 203 11.77 15.76 -5.98
CA GLU A 203 13.02 16.14 -6.64
C GLU A 203 14.10 15.15 -6.21
N LYS A 204 14.90 14.64 -7.16
CA LYS A 204 16.09 13.84 -6.79
C LYS A 204 17.13 14.79 -6.19
N ALA A 205 17.65 14.42 -5.02
CA ALA A 205 18.79 15.09 -4.39
C ALA A 205 20.05 15.01 -5.28
#